data_AF-X7ZYY2-F1
#
_entry.id   AF-X7ZYY2-F1
#
_cell.length_a   1.000
_cell.length_b   1.000
_cell.length_c   1.000
_cell.angle_alpha   90.00
_cell.angle_beta   90.00
_cell.angle_gamma   90.00
#
_symmetry.space_group_name_H-M   'P 1'
#
loop_
_entity.id
_entity.type
_entity.pdbx_description
1 polymer ?
#
loop_
_entity_poly.entity_id
_entity_poly.type
_entity_poly.pdbx_seq_one_letter_code
_entity_poly.pdbx_strand_id
1 'polypeptide(L)'
;MVVQLATKRNPAVIAELEEIVEAESQLEPGTEAVDQLTDFHAAISRLSENKTLQMINEMLHHIIEKANRSLQPTTGARAEQAARKSAKTHRMIVDMIKAGEAERAGELWSRHLRKAEEFLFTGAELSTVVDLLE
;
A
#
# COMPACT_ATOMS: atom_id res chain seq x y z
N MET A 1 -8.47 7.13 6.36
CA MET A 1 -8.38 5.65 6.44
C MET A 1 -7.54 5.24 7.64
N VAL A 2 -6.20 5.39 7.60
CA VAL A 2 -5.30 4.99 8.71
C VAL A 2 -5.60 5.66 10.05
N VAL A 3 -5.86 6.98 10.08
CA VAL A 3 -6.26 7.69 11.32
C VAL A 3 -7.48 7.04 11.95
N GLN A 4 -8.52 6.75 11.16
CA GLN A 4 -9.75 6.12 11.64
C GLN A 4 -9.50 4.69 12.16
N LEU A 5 -8.67 3.90 11.47
CA LEU A 5 -8.27 2.57 11.92
C LEU A 5 -7.58 2.63 13.30
N ALA A 6 -6.64 3.56 13.45
CA ALA A 6 -5.91 3.79 14.69
C ALA A 6 -6.78 4.37 15.82
N THR A 7 -7.83 5.13 15.50
CA THR A 7 -8.79 5.63 16.49
C THR A 7 -9.71 4.50 16.98
N LYS A 8 -10.22 3.67 16.06
CA LYS A 8 -11.16 2.59 16.39
C LYS A 8 -10.48 1.39 17.05
N ARG A 9 -9.25 1.05 16.63
CA ARG A 9 -8.46 -0.10 17.12
C ARG A 9 -9.25 -1.40 17.17
N ASN A 10 -10.05 -1.66 16.14
CA ASN A 10 -10.82 -2.90 16.05
C ASN A 10 -9.85 -4.10 16.02
N PRO A 11 -9.91 -5.03 17.00
CA PRO A 11 -8.97 -6.15 17.09
C PRO A 11 -8.97 -7.06 15.87
N ALA A 12 -10.14 -7.30 15.25
CA ALA A 12 -10.24 -8.15 14.07
C ALA A 12 -9.56 -7.52 12.86
N VAL A 13 -9.75 -6.21 12.68
CA VAL A 13 -9.08 -5.43 11.62
C VAL A 13 -7.57 -5.40 11.82
N ILE A 14 -7.13 -5.24 13.07
CA ILE A 14 -5.70 -5.27 13.42
C ILE A 14 -5.10 -6.63 13.08
N ALA A 15 -5.75 -7.73 13.49
CA ALA A 15 -5.24 -9.08 13.22
C ALA A 15 -5.10 -9.34 11.71
N GLU A 16 -6.09 -8.94 10.91
CA GLU A 16 -6.02 -9.08 9.46
C GLU A 16 -4.87 -8.24 8.84
N LEU A 17 -4.67 -7.02 9.31
CA LEU A 17 -3.54 -6.19 8.87
C LEU A 17 -2.19 -6.79 9.27
N GLU A 18 -2.10 -7.41 10.45
CA GLU A 18 -0.90 -8.10 10.92
C GLU A 18 -0.55 -9.32 10.06
N GLU A 19 -1.55 -10.11 9.66
CA GLU A 19 -1.36 -11.24 8.74
C GLU A 19 -0.80 -10.78 7.39
N ILE A 20 -1.34 -9.69 6.84
CA ILE A 20 -0.87 -9.12 5.57
C ILE A 20 0.60 -8.69 5.68
N VAL A 21 0.96 -7.91 6.70
CA VAL A 21 2.35 -7.41 6.84
C VAL A 21 3.33 -8.51 7.28
N GLU A 22 2.86 -9.65 7.78
CA GLU A 22 3.69 -10.83 8.01
C GLU A 22 4.01 -11.53 6.70
N ALA A 23 3.00 -11.75 5.85
CA ALA A 23 3.22 -12.29 4.51
C ALA A 23 4.19 -11.42 3.71
N GLU A 24 4.07 -10.09 3.79
CA GLU A 24 4.98 -9.17 3.10
C GLU A 24 6.46 -9.32 3.49
N SER A 25 6.73 -9.72 4.73
CA SER A 25 8.10 -9.86 5.25
C SER A 25 8.85 -11.06 4.68
N GLN A 26 8.11 -12.02 4.12
CA GLN A 26 8.63 -13.28 3.57
C GLN A 26 8.71 -13.24 2.04
N LEU A 27 8.38 -12.11 1.41
CA LEU A 27 8.36 -11.99 -0.05
C LEU A 27 9.79 -11.93 -0.61
N GLU A 28 10.02 -12.74 -1.64
CA GLU A 28 11.17 -12.58 -2.52
C GLU A 28 10.90 -11.46 -3.54
N PRO A 29 11.94 -10.73 -3.98
CA PRO A 29 11.76 -9.68 -4.98
C PRO A 29 11.19 -10.21 -6.31
N GLY A 30 10.21 -9.50 -6.86
CA GLY A 30 9.58 -9.86 -8.13
C GLY A 30 8.21 -9.20 -8.29
N THR A 31 7.50 -9.55 -9.36
CA THR A 31 6.15 -9.04 -9.64
C THR A 31 5.16 -9.40 -8.54
N GLU A 32 5.24 -10.60 -7.99
CA GLU A 32 4.39 -11.04 -6.87
C GLU A 32 4.57 -10.16 -5.63
N ALA A 33 5.80 -9.69 -5.37
CA ALA A 33 6.04 -8.77 -4.28
C ALA A 33 5.39 -7.40 -4.51
N VAL A 34 5.36 -6.90 -5.74
CA VAL A 34 4.69 -5.64 -6.09
C VAL A 34 3.19 -5.76 -5.88
N ASP A 35 2.60 -6.88 -6.28
CA ASP A 35 1.16 -7.14 -6.13
C ASP A 35 0.79 -7.20 -4.64
N GLN A 36 1.49 -8.01 -3.85
CA GLN A 36 1.21 -8.17 -2.43
C GLN A 36 1.39 -6.87 -1.63
N LEU A 37 2.40 -6.05 -1.98
CA LEU A 37 2.59 -4.73 -1.38
C LEU A 37 1.50 -3.73 -1.80
N THR A 38 0.93 -3.89 -2.99
CA THR A 38 -0.21 -3.08 -3.47
C THR A 38 -1.49 -3.45 -2.71
N ASP A 39 -1.68 -4.73 -2.42
CA ASP A 39 -2.87 -5.25 -1.72
C ASP A 39 -3.02 -4.68 -0.31
N PHE A 40 -1.91 -4.36 0.37
CA PHE A 40 -1.96 -3.66 1.65
C PHE A 40 -2.72 -2.33 1.56
N HIS A 41 -2.58 -1.57 0.47
CA HIS A 41 -3.27 -0.28 0.30
C HIS A 41 -4.78 -0.50 0.13
N ALA A 42 -5.16 -1.52 -0.64
CA ALA A 42 -6.54 -1.92 -0.81
C ALA A 42 -7.15 -2.39 0.52
N ALA A 43 -6.41 -3.17 1.32
CA ALA A 43 -6.83 -3.61 2.64
C ALA A 43 -7.08 -2.43 3.60
N ILE A 44 -6.17 -1.44 3.65
CA ILE A 44 -6.36 -0.22 4.45
C ILE A 44 -7.65 0.51 4.06
N SER A 45 -7.98 0.57 2.76
CA SER A 45 -9.22 1.19 2.29
C SER A 45 -10.45 0.40 2.72
N ARG A 46 -10.50 -0.90 2.38
CA ARG A 46 -11.60 -1.82 2.72
C ARG A 46 -11.89 -1.86 4.22
N LEU A 47 -10.86 -1.93 5.04
CA LEU A 47 -10.99 -2.09 6.50
C LEU A 47 -11.30 -0.77 7.22
N SER A 48 -11.16 0.37 6.55
CA SER A 48 -11.44 1.68 7.16
C SER A 48 -12.93 1.98 7.36
N GLU A 49 -13.84 1.09 6.97
CA GLU A 49 -15.30 1.24 7.05
C GLU A 49 -15.86 2.51 6.36
N ASN A 50 -15.07 3.18 5.51
CA ASN A 50 -15.52 4.30 4.71
C ASN A 50 -16.08 3.78 3.39
N LYS A 51 -17.39 3.50 3.35
CA LYS A 51 -18.07 2.89 2.21
C LYS A 51 -17.85 3.64 0.88
N THR A 52 -17.80 4.97 0.91
CA THR A 52 -17.56 5.77 -0.29
C THR A 52 -16.14 5.55 -0.83
N LEU A 53 -15.13 5.62 0.03
CA LEU A 53 -13.74 5.35 -0.36
C LEU A 53 -13.52 3.90 -0.79
N GLN A 54 -14.21 2.96 -0.15
CA GLN A 54 -14.15 1.56 -0.53
C GLN A 54 -14.67 1.35 -1.96
N MET A 55 -15.85 1.87 -2.30
CA MET A 55 -16.40 1.77 -3.66
C MET A 55 -15.46 2.39 -4.72
N ILE A 56 -14.90 3.56 -4.43
CA ILE A 56 -13.93 4.21 -5.34
C ILE A 56 -12.67 3.34 -5.50
N ASN A 57 -12.14 2.80 -4.41
CA ASN A 57 -10.95 1.96 -4.45
C ASN A 57 -11.20 0.65 -5.23
N GLU A 58 -12.36 0.01 -5.06
CA GLU A 58 -12.75 -1.17 -5.83
C GLU A 58 -12.85 -0.87 -7.33
N MET A 59 -13.42 0.28 -7.72
CA MET A 59 -13.45 0.72 -9.13
C MET A 59 -12.07 0.97 -9.72
N LEU A 60 -11.13 1.49 -8.91
CA LEU A 60 -9.77 1.84 -9.36
C LEU A 60 -8.77 0.69 -9.20
N HIS A 61 -9.10 -0.38 -8.48
CA HIS A 61 -8.14 -1.39 -8.05
C HIS A 61 -7.38 -2.01 -9.23
N HIS A 62 -8.08 -2.44 -10.28
CA HIS A 62 -7.45 -3.02 -11.47
C HIS A 62 -6.55 -2.02 -12.22
N ILE A 63 -6.90 -0.73 -12.21
CA ILE A 63 -6.10 0.32 -12.85
C ILE A 63 -4.79 0.50 -12.07
N ILE A 64 -4.88 0.55 -10.73
CA ILE A 64 -3.74 0.71 -9.83
C ILE A 64 -2.81 -0.51 -9.90
N GLU A 65 -3.37 -1.73 -9.89
CA GLU A 65 -2.63 -2.98 -10.02
C GLU A 65 -1.86 -3.03 -11.35
N LYS A 66 -2.54 -2.72 -12.46
CA LYS A 66 -1.93 -2.65 -13.78
C LYS A 66 -0.84 -1.58 -13.85
N ALA A 67 -1.07 -0.39 -13.32
CA ALA A 67 -0.07 0.67 -13.25
C ALA A 67 1.18 0.22 -12.47
N ASN A 68 0.98 -0.39 -11.30
CA ASN A 68 2.08 -0.85 -10.47
C ASN A 68 2.90 -1.94 -11.17
N ARG A 69 2.26 -2.91 -11.83
CA ARG A 69 2.96 -3.95 -12.61
C ARG A 69 3.72 -3.39 -13.81
N SER A 70 3.14 -2.40 -14.49
CA SER A 70 3.72 -1.85 -15.73
C SER A 70 4.81 -0.81 -15.49
N LEU A 71 4.73 -0.06 -14.39
CA LEU A 71 5.59 1.10 -14.15
C LEU A 71 6.65 0.86 -13.07
N GLN A 72 6.41 -0.04 -12.11
CA GLN A 72 7.41 -0.32 -11.08
C GLN A 72 8.49 -1.26 -11.61
N PRO A 73 9.78 -0.96 -11.40
CA PRO A 73 10.83 -1.93 -11.56
C PRO A 73 10.56 -3.14 -10.65
N THR A 74 10.44 -4.33 -11.23
CA THR A 74 10.18 -5.58 -10.49
C THR A 74 11.46 -6.38 -10.20
N THR A 75 12.60 -5.98 -10.76
CA THR A 75 13.88 -6.70 -10.64
C THR A 75 15.06 -5.77 -10.36
N GLY A 76 16.13 -6.35 -9.80
CA GLY A 76 17.37 -5.67 -9.49
C GLY A 76 17.36 -4.89 -8.17
N ALA A 77 18.54 -4.50 -7.69
CA ALA A 77 18.76 -3.98 -6.34
C ALA A 77 17.85 -2.79 -5.94
N ARG A 78 17.44 -1.95 -6.91
CA ARG A 78 16.50 -0.85 -6.66
C ARG A 78 15.10 -1.34 -6.31
N ALA A 79 14.59 -2.34 -7.04
CA ALA A 79 13.30 -2.96 -6.79
C ALA A 79 13.29 -3.66 -5.42
N GLU A 80 14.34 -4.45 -5.13
CA GLU A 80 14.50 -5.16 -3.86
C GLU A 80 14.51 -4.20 -2.67
N GLN A 81 15.26 -3.10 -2.80
CA GLN A 81 15.32 -2.09 -1.75
C GLN A 81 13.97 -1.39 -1.55
N ALA A 82 13.24 -1.10 -2.63
CA ALA A 82 11.92 -0.47 -2.56
C ALA A 82 10.89 -1.40 -1.89
N ALA A 83 10.87 -2.69 -2.25
CA ALA A 83 10.01 -3.69 -1.63
C ALA A 83 10.26 -3.80 -0.12
N ARG A 84 11.53 -3.98 0.28
CA ARG A 84 11.92 -4.06 1.71
C ARG A 84 11.55 -2.80 2.49
N LYS A 85 11.74 -1.62 1.91
CA LYS A 85 11.35 -0.35 2.54
C LYS A 85 9.83 -0.23 2.70
N SER A 86 9.06 -0.69 1.72
CA SER A 86 7.59 -0.68 1.76
C SER A 86 7.06 -1.61 2.84
N ALA A 87 7.48 -2.89 2.84
CA ALA A 87 7.09 -3.86 3.86
C ALA A 87 7.42 -3.37 5.28
N LYS A 88 8.62 -2.80 5.49
CA LYS A 88 8.99 -2.19 6.77
C LYS A 88 8.06 -1.03 7.16
N THR A 89 7.71 -0.18 6.21
CA THR A 89 6.82 0.97 6.47
C THR A 89 5.40 0.52 6.78
N HIS A 90 4.89 -0.50 6.08
CA HIS A 90 3.58 -1.10 6.34
C HIS A 90 3.51 -1.66 7.76
N ARG A 91 4.51 -2.44 8.19
CA ARG A 91 4.61 -2.93 9.58
C ARG A 91 4.56 -1.79 10.60
N MET A 92 5.35 -0.73 10.39
CA MET A 92 5.35 0.43 11.28
C MET A 92 3.97 1.11 11.37
N ILE A 93 3.25 1.20 10.27
CA ILE A 93 1.89 1.75 10.26
C ILE A 93 0.95 0.86 11.08
N VAL A 94 1.01 -0.46 10.92
CA VAL A 94 0.20 -1.40 11.70
C VAL A 94 0.54 -1.31 13.19
N ASP A 95 1.81 -1.20 13.55
CA ASP A 95 2.23 -1.00 14.95
C ASP A 95 1.67 0.31 15.53
N MET A 96 1.67 1.40 14.75
CA MET A 96 1.07 2.68 15.17
C MET A 96 -0.46 2.59 15.29
N ILE A 97 -1.14 1.88 14.38
CA ILE A 97 -2.58 1.59 14.49
C ILE A 97 -2.87 0.82 15.78
N LYS A 98 -2.08 -0.23 16.06
CA LYS A 98 -2.18 -1.03 17.29
C LYS A 98 -1.99 -0.19 18.53
N ALA A 99 -1.03 0.73 18.54
CA ALA A 99 -0.75 1.62 19.66
C ALA A 99 -1.79 2.76 19.81
N GLY A 100 -2.65 2.99 18.81
CA GLY A 100 -3.59 4.10 18.81
C GLY A 100 -2.96 5.45 18.47
N GLU A 101 -1.78 5.46 17.84
CA GLU A 101 -1.05 6.67 17.47
C GLU A 101 -1.60 7.27 16.17
N ALA A 102 -2.88 7.69 16.19
CA ALA A 102 -3.66 7.96 14.98
C ALA A 102 -3.03 9.02 14.04
N GLU A 103 -2.62 10.17 14.59
CA GLU A 103 -1.99 11.24 13.79
C GLU A 103 -0.66 10.78 13.19
N ARG A 104 0.22 10.15 14.01
CA ARG A 104 1.52 9.66 13.55
C ARG A 104 1.39 8.59 12.47
N ALA A 105 0.41 7.70 12.63
CA ALA A 105 0.08 6.68 11.63
C ALA A 105 -0.40 7.34 10.31
N GLY A 106 -1.27 8.34 10.41
CA GLY A 106 -1.77 9.10 9.26
C GLY A 106 -0.67 9.85 8.51
N GLU A 107 0.24 10.50 9.24
CA GLU A 107 1.38 11.19 8.65
C GLU A 107 2.35 10.22 7.94
N LEU A 108 2.67 9.09 8.57
CA LEU A 108 3.55 8.09 7.97
C LEU A 108 2.92 7.52 6.69
N TRP A 109 1.62 7.23 6.73
CA TRP A 109 0.85 6.80 5.57
C TRP A 109 0.88 7.81 4.42
N SER A 110 0.64 9.10 4.71
CA SER A 110 0.70 10.16 3.71
C SER A 110 2.09 10.31 3.07
N ARG A 111 3.16 10.17 3.87
CA ARG A 111 4.54 10.20 3.36
C ARG A 111 4.85 8.96 2.50
N HIS A 112 4.32 7.80 2.87
CA HIS A 112 4.51 6.56 2.14
C HIS A 112 3.91 6.64 0.73
N LEU A 113 2.65 7.08 0.62
CA LEU A 113 1.98 7.22 -0.68
C LEU A 113 2.69 8.21 -1.62
N ARG A 114 3.15 9.37 -1.12
CA ARG A 114 3.92 10.33 -1.92
C ARG A 114 5.25 9.76 -2.43
N LYS A 115 5.95 8.99 -1.60
CA LYS A 115 7.20 8.33 -2.02
C LYS A 115 6.95 7.22 -3.05
N ALA A 116 5.85 6.48 -2.92
CA ALA A 116 5.45 5.47 -3.89
C ALA A 116 5.15 6.13 -5.25
N GLU A 117 4.45 7.26 -5.26
CA GLU A 117 4.21 8.08 -6.44
C GLU A 117 5.52 8.54 -7.11
N GLU A 118 6.44 9.15 -6.34
CA GLU A 118 7.76 9.54 -6.85
C GLU A 118 8.56 8.35 -7.43
N PHE A 119 8.46 7.18 -6.80
CA PHE A 119 9.13 5.97 -7.26
C PHE A 119 8.56 5.45 -8.57
N LEU A 120 7.23 5.49 -8.74
CA LEU A 120 6.53 5.12 -9.97
C LEU A 120 6.92 6.02 -11.15
N PHE A 121 6.99 7.33 -10.94
CA PHE A 121 7.21 8.30 -12.02
C PHE A 121 8.68 8.63 -12.32
N THR A 122 9.64 8.08 -11.56
CA THR A 122 11.06 8.33 -11.83
C THR A 122 11.63 7.54 -13.01
N GLY A 123 10.84 6.72 -13.72
CA GLY A 123 11.30 5.90 -14.85
C GLY A 123 10.35 5.75 -16.04
N ALA A 124 9.13 6.29 -15.97
CA ALA A 124 8.15 6.18 -17.05
C ALA A 124 7.99 7.53 -17.76
N GLU A 125 8.09 7.56 -19.09
CA GLU A 125 7.45 8.64 -19.83
C GLU A 125 5.98 8.67 -19.41
N LEU A 126 5.48 9.85 -19.04
CA LEU A 126 4.20 10.06 -18.36
C LEU A 126 3.05 9.38 -19.12
N SER A 127 2.73 8.13 -18.78
CA SER A 127 1.48 7.50 -19.19
C SER A 127 0.35 8.17 -18.44
N THR A 128 -0.61 8.72 -19.15
CA THR A 128 -1.83 9.23 -18.54
C THR A 128 -2.65 8.04 -17.98
N VAL A 129 -3.52 8.30 -17.00
CA VAL A 129 -4.41 7.26 -16.45
C VAL A 129 -5.25 6.60 -17.55
N VAL A 130 -5.53 7.32 -18.64
CA VAL A 130 -6.25 6.79 -19.82
C VAL A 130 -5.46 5.68 -20.51
N ASP A 131 -4.13 5.81 -20.61
CA ASP A 131 -3.26 4.82 -21.27
C ASP A 131 -3.22 3.47 -20.51
N LEU A 132 -3.70 3.45 -19.27
CA LEU A 132 -3.79 2.24 -18.44
C LEU A 132 -5.13 1.50 -18.60
N LEU A 133 -6.12 2.06 -19.31
CA LEU A 133 -7.46 1.48 -19.47
C LEU A 133 -7.61 0.50 -20.65
N GLU A 134 -6.62 0.39 -21.54
CA GLU A 134 -6.66 -0.45 -22.75
C GLU A 134 -6.38 -1.94 -22.53
#